data_AF-A0A3D3RIS4-F1
#
_entry.id   AF-A0A3D3RIS4-F1
#
_cell.length_a   1.000
_cell.length_b   1.000
_cell.length_c   1.000
_cell.angle_alpha   90.00
_cell.angle_beta   90.00
_cell.angle_gamma   90.00
#
_symmetry.space_group_name_H-M   'P 1'
#
loop_
_entity.id
_entity.type
_entity.pdbx_description
1 polymer ?
#
loop_
_entity_poly.entity_id
_entity_poly.type
_entity_poly.pdbx_seq_one_letter_code
_entity_poly.pdbx_strand_id
1 'polypeptide(L)'
;MLVQADLTFSEMKEEDAEMIVLPGGMPGTVNLKEKQELVDMILRRHEKRQLLSAICAAPALIFGELGILEGRNATCYPSMEEHMRGANYQKEEKAVKDGHIITGCGMGGAIPFGLKILEALKGKETAEKVKESIVY
;
A
#
# COMPACT_ATOMS: atom_id res chain seq x y z
N MET A 1 9.27 20.24 3.68
CA MET A 1 9.27 19.27 4.80
C MET A 1 10.25 18.18 4.44
N LEU A 2 11.16 17.82 5.35
CA LEU A 2 12.08 16.70 5.19
C LEU A 2 11.63 15.59 6.14
N VAL A 3 11.69 14.34 5.69
CA VAL A 3 11.46 13.16 6.53
C VAL A 3 12.80 12.46 6.66
N GLN A 4 13.23 12.20 7.88
CA GLN A 4 14.43 11.43 8.17
C GLN A 4 14.03 9.96 8.34
N ALA A 5 14.65 9.06 7.58
CA ALA A 5 14.44 7.62 7.75
C ALA A 5 15.19 7.13 8.99
N ASP A 6 14.59 6.21 9.73
CA ASP A 6 15.21 5.58 10.90
C ASP A 6 16.34 4.62 10.50
N LEU A 7 16.19 3.95 9.34
CA LEU A 7 17.13 2.99 8.79
C LEU A 7 17.26 3.19 7.27
N THR A 8 18.44 2.88 6.73
CA THR A 8 18.60 2.67 5.29
C THR A 8 18.03 1.33 4.87
N PHE A 9 17.77 1.18 3.56
CA PHE A 9 17.26 -0.08 3.01
C PHE A 9 18.21 -1.27 3.28
N SER A 10 19.53 -1.03 3.27
CA SER A 10 20.55 -2.05 3.53
C SER A 10 20.67 -2.47 4.99
N GLU A 11 20.22 -1.63 5.93
CA GLU A 11 20.28 -1.93 7.38
C GLU A 11 19.03 -2.71 7.84
N MET A 12 17.94 -2.65 7.08
CA MET A 12 16.69 -3.31 7.38
C MET A 12 16.80 -4.83 7.15
N LYS A 13 16.22 -5.61 8.08
CA LYS A 13 16.00 -7.05 7.88
C LYS A 13 14.53 -7.29 7.60
N GLU A 14 14.22 -8.07 6.56
CA GLU A 14 12.84 -8.29 6.15
C GLU A 14 11.98 -8.91 7.27
N GLU A 15 12.56 -9.72 8.14
CA GLU A 15 11.87 -10.37 9.26
C GLU A 15 11.42 -9.41 10.37
N ASP A 16 12.00 -8.20 10.43
CA ASP A 16 11.65 -7.21 11.45
C ASP A 16 10.31 -6.49 11.17
N ALA A 17 9.75 -6.66 9.97
CA ALA A 17 8.53 -5.95 9.54
C ALA A 17 7.41 -6.89 9.12
N GLU A 18 6.28 -6.84 9.82
CA GLU A 18 5.06 -7.62 9.51
C GLU A 18 4.40 -7.22 8.18
N MET A 19 4.66 -6.01 7.67
CA MET A 19 3.97 -5.44 6.51
C MET A 19 4.84 -4.46 5.73
N ILE A 20 4.59 -4.35 4.41
CA ILE A 20 5.15 -3.27 3.57
C ILE A 20 4.06 -2.21 3.33
N VAL A 21 4.41 -0.94 3.52
CA VAL A 21 3.57 0.21 3.17
C VAL A 21 4.31 1.06 2.15
N LEU A 22 3.82 1.08 0.90
CA LEU A 22 4.41 1.84 -0.18
C LEU A 22 3.70 3.21 -0.32
N PRO A 23 4.38 4.32 0.03
CA PRO A 23 3.82 5.64 -0.22
C PRO A 23 3.76 5.93 -1.72
N GLY A 24 2.82 6.78 -2.12
CA GLY A 24 2.79 7.31 -3.48
C GLY A 24 3.67 8.55 -3.64
N GLY A 25 3.31 9.37 -4.63
CA GLY A 25 4.01 10.62 -4.94
C GLY A 25 5.13 10.43 -5.95
N MET A 26 5.32 11.43 -6.82
CA MET A 26 6.32 11.41 -7.88
C MET A 26 7.46 12.38 -7.55
N PRO A 27 8.73 12.04 -7.86
CA PRO A 27 9.20 10.80 -8.49
C PRO A 27 9.39 9.62 -7.52
N GLY A 28 8.99 9.74 -6.25
CA GLY A 28 9.22 8.72 -5.22
C GLY A 28 8.73 7.31 -5.60
N THR A 29 7.54 7.17 -6.17
CA THR A 29 7.00 5.88 -6.65
C THR A 29 7.85 5.28 -7.76
N VAL A 30 8.43 6.09 -8.66
CA VAL A 30 9.35 5.60 -9.70
C VAL A 30 10.62 5.07 -9.07
N ASN A 31 11.21 5.82 -8.13
CA ASN A 31 12.42 5.39 -7.43
C ASN A 31 12.21 4.07 -6.66
N LEU A 32 11.03 3.88 -6.04
CA LEU A 32 10.67 2.62 -5.38
C LEU A 32 10.56 1.47 -6.39
N LYS A 33 9.91 1.71 -7.54
CA LYS A 33 9.77 0.72 -8.61
C LYS A 33 11.11 0.30 -9.21
N GLU A 34 12.06 1.23 -9.32
CA GLU A 34 13.40 0.97 -9.89
C GLU A 34 14.35 0.27 -8.89
N LYS A 35 14.04 0.25 -7.60
CA LYS A 35 14.83 -0.47 -6.59
C LYS A 35 14.53 -1.97 -6.67
N GLN A 36 15.31 -2.70 -7.47
CA GLN A 36 15.11 -4.14 -7.72
C GLN A 36 14.98 -4.97 -6.43
N GLU A 37 15.82 -4.72 -5.42
CA GLU A 37 15.76 -5.44 -4.15
C GLU A 37 14.39 -5.28 -3.44
N LEU A 38 13.76 -4.11 -3.55
CA LEU A 38 12.42 -3.86 -3.02
C LEU A 38 11.36 -4.60 -3.83
N VAL A 39 11.46 -4.57 -5.16
CA VAL A 39 10.53 -5.29 -6.05
C VAL A 39 10.57 -6.79 -5.78
N ASP A 40 11.77 -7.37 -5.66
CA ASP A 40 11.92 -8.79 -5.36
C ASP A 40 11.35 -9.14 -3.98
N MET A 41 11.54 -8.26 -2.98
CA MET A 41 10.92 -8.42 -1.66
C MET A 41 9.39 -8.41 -1.75
N ILE A 42 8.80 -7.47 -2.49
CA ILE A 42 7.34 -7.38 -2.68
C ILE A 42 6.80 -8.67 -3.30
N LEU A 43 7.43 -9.19 -4.34
CA LEU A 43 7.02 -10.43 -5.01
C LEU A 43 7.10 -11.63 -4.06
N ARG A 44 8.22 -11.80 -3.32
CA ARG A 44 8.35 -12.86 -2.31
C ARG A 44 7.26 -12.80 -1.24
N ARG A 45 6.92 -11.59 -0.77
CA ARG A 45 5.85 -11.39 0.22
C ARG A 45 4.47 -11.67 -0.36
N HIS A 46 4.25 -11.31 -1.62
CA HIS A 46 3.01 -11.59 -2.32
C HIS A 46 2.76 -13.10 -2.45
N GLU A 47 3.77 -13.88 -2.85
CA GLU A 47 3.69 -15.35 -2.95
C GLU A 47 3.34 -16.00 -1.60
N LYS A 48 3.90 -15.47 -0.51
CA LYS A 48 3.62 -15.92 0.87
C LYS A 48 2.30 -15.37 1.43
N ARG A 49 1.54 -14.61 0.65
CA ARG A 49 0.29 -13.93 1.07
C ARG A 49 0.45 -13.06 2.31
N GLN A 50 1.62 -12.45 2.49
CA GLN A 50 1.90 -11.52 3.58
C GLN A 50 1.32 -10.15 3.27
N LEU A 51 1.01 -9.35 4.30
CA LEU A 51 0.36 -8.06 4.12
C LEU A 51 1.22 -7.10 3.28
N LEU A 52 0.61 -6.59 2.22
CA LEU A 52 1.18 -5.58 1.33
C LEU A 52 0.21 -4.41 1.20
N SER A 53 0.75 -3.20 1.23
CA SER A 53 -0.06 -2.03 1.00
C SER A 53 0.61 -0.94 0.20
N ALA A 54 -0.19 -0.18 -0.52
CA ALA A 54 0.25 0.94 -1.31
C ALA A 54 -0.84 2.03 -1.37
N ILE A 55 -0.45 3.29 -1.52
CA ILE A 55 -1.40 4.40 -1.65
C ILE A 55 -1.04 5.32 -2.81
N CYS A 56 -2.05 6.00 -3.37
CA CYS A 56 -1.91 7.01 -4.41
C CYS A 56 -1.40 6.38 -5.72
N ALA A 57 -0.22 6.77 -6.23
CA ALA A 57 0.33 6.23 -7.47
C ALA A 57 0.92 4.81 -7.33
N ALA A 58 1.37 4.43 -6.13
CA ALA A 58 2.07 3.17 -5.89
C ALA A 58 1.24 1.90 -6.18
N PRO A 59 -0.08 1.81 -5.86
CA PRO A 59 -0.90 0.68 -6.27
C PRO A 59 -0.82 0.39 -7.77
N ALA A 60 -0.94 1.42 -8.60
CA ALA A 60 -1.00 1.24 -10.05
C ALA A 60 0.39 0.95 -10.64
N LEU A 61 1.38 1.78 -10.32
CA LEU A 61 2.71 1.71 -10.93
C LEU A 61 3.58 0.57 -10.41
N ILE A 62 3.30 0.06 -9.21
CA ILE A 62 4.05 -1.05 -8.60
C ILE A 62 3.18 -2.32 -8.63
N PHE A 63 2.07 -2.37 -7.90
CA PHE A 63 1.30 -3.62 -7.82
C PHE A 63 0.59 -3.97 -9.14
N GLY A 64 0.02 -2.97 -9.83
CA GLY A 64 -0.64 -3.16 -11.12
C GLY A 64 0.33 -3.67 -12.20
N GLU A 65 1.50 -3.04 -12.31
CA GLU A 65 2.51 -3.45 -13.29
C GLU A 65 3.19 -4.79 -12.97
N LEU A 66 3.29 -5.16 -11.68
CA LEU A 66 3.76 -6.48 -11.25
C LEU A 66 2.70 -7.59 -11.37
N GLY A 67 1.48 -7.29 -11.83
CA GLY A 67 0.39 -8.27 -11.96
C GLY A 67 -0.22 -8.70 -10.61
N ILE A 68 0.18 -8.09 -9.50
CA ILE A 68 -0.28 -8.43 -8.14
C ILE A 68 -1.79 -8.20 -7.97
N LEU A 69 -2.36 -7.27 -8.76
CA LEU A 69 -3.76 -6.86 -8.68
C LEU A 69 -4.70 -7.62 -9.61
N GLU A 70 -4.21 -8.58 -10.41
CA GLU A 70 -5.05 -9.34 -11.34
C GLU A 70 -6.21 -10.04 -10.62
N GLY A 71 -7.45 -9.73 -11.03
CA GLY A 71 -8.68 -10.25 -10.44
C GLY A 71 -9.04 -9.70 -9.06
N ARG A 72 -8.28 -8.72 -8.52
CA ARG A 72 -8.49 -8.18 -7.17
C ARG A 72 -9.19 -6.82 -7.19
N ASN A 73 -9.94 -6.54 -6.14
CA ASN A 73 -10.46 -5.20 -5.89
C ASN A 73 -9.35 -4.30 -5.37
N ALA A 74 -9.16 -3.14 -6.00
CA ALA A 74 -8.15 -2.19 -5.59
C ALA A 74 -8.52 -0.75 -6.01
N THR A 75 -7.94 0.24 -5.34
CA THR A 75 -8.03 1.65 -5.70
C THR A 75 -6.64 2.26 -5.87
N CYS A 76 -6.55 3.42 -6.51
CA CYS A 76 -5.32 4.16 -6.75
C CYS A 76 -5.65 5.64 -6.93
N TYR A 77 -4.61 6.45 -7.15
CA TYR A 77 -4.79 7.85 -7.52
C TYR A 77 -5.62 7.95 -8.81
N PRO A 78 -6.66 8.81 -8.85
CA PRO A 78 -7.36 9.09 -10.10
C PRO A 78 -6.37 9.61 -11.14
N SER A 79 -6.48 9.19 -12.39
CA SER A 79 -5.51 9.36 -13.47
C SER A 79 -4.36 8.33 -13.52
N MET A 80 -4.36 7.32 -12.65
CA MET A 80 -3.38 6.22 -12.70
C MET A 80 -4.05 4.88 -13.04
N GLU A 81 -5.36 4.87 -13.28
CA GLU A 81 -6.16 3.67 -13.51
C GLU A 81 -5.68 2.83 -14.69
N GLU A 82 -5.06 3.44 -15.70
CA GLU A 82 -4.53 2.72 -16.87
C GLU A 82 -3.41 1.72 -16.49
N HIS A 83 -2.74 1.92 -15.36
CA HIS A 83 -1.70 1.03 -14.85
C HIS A 83 -2.25 -0.05 -13.91
N MET A 84 -3.54 -0.03 -13.56
CA MET A 84 -4.20 -1.01 -12.68
C MET A 84 -4.57 -2.30 -13.44
N ARG A 85 -3.59 -2.90 -14.11
CA ARG A 85 -3.78 -4.04 -15.03
C ARG A 85 -4.48 -5.22 -14.34
N GLY A 86 -5.58 -5.67 -14.93
CA GLY A 86 -6.38 -6.80 -14.45
C GLY A 86 -7.12 -6.55 -13.12
N ALA A 87 -7.01 -5.37 -12.52
CA ALA A 87 -7.67 -5.05 -11.27
C ALA A 87 -9.14 -4.67 -11.48
N ASN A 88 -9.99 -5.05 -10.53
CA ASN A 88 -11.34 -4.53 -10.38
C ASN A 88 -11.26 -3.15 -9.71
N TYR A 89 -11.04 -2.10 -10.50
CA TYR A 89 -10.81 -0.75 -9.99
C TYR A 89 -12.03 -0.17 -9.27
N GLN A 90 -11.85 0.12 -7.98
CA GLN A 90 -12.87 0.69 -7.09
C GLN A 90 -12.72 2.21 -7.04
N LYS A 91 -13.24 2.89 -8.06
CA LYS A 91 -13.07 4.34 -8.27
C LYS A 91 -13.51 5.21 -7.09
N GLU A 92 -14.64 4.88 -6.47
CA GLU A 92 -15.24 5.70 -5.41
C GLU A 92 -14.69 5.38 -4.02
N GLU A 93 -13.96 4.28 -3.87
CA GLU A 93 -13.43 3.81 -2.58
C GLU A 93 -12.13 4.54 -2.22
N LYS A 94 -12.08 5.11 -1.01
CA LYS A 94 -10.88 5.79 -0.50
C LYS A 94 -9.77 4.83 -0.12
N ALA A 95 -10.14 3.64 0.32
CA ALA A 95 -9.24 2.53 0.59
C ALA A 95 -9.95 1.21 0.39
N VAL A 96 -9.23 0.20 -0.08
CA VAL A 96 -9.75 -1.14 -0.37
C VAL A 96 -8.84 -2.17 0.28
N LYS A 97 -9.41 -3.21 0.88
CA LYS A 97 -8.69 -4.40 1.32
C LYS A 97 -9.26 -5.60 0.56
N ASP A 98 -8.39 -6.34 -0.12
CA ASP A 98 -8.71 -7.58 -0.82
C ASP A 98 -7.66 -8.64 -0.45
N GLY A 99 -8.04 -9.56 0.44
CA GLY A 99 -7.14 -10.55 1.01
C GLY A 99 -5.98 -9.89 1.78
N HIS A 100 -4.75 -10.16 1.33
CA HIS A 100 -3.51 -9.62 1.91
C HIS A 100 -3.07 -8.28 1.30
N ILE A 101 -3.84 -7.73 0.35
CA ILE A 101 -3.53 -6.48 -0.34
C ILE A 101 -4.41 -5.36 0.20
N ILE A 102 -3.82 -4.22 0.56
CA ILE A 102 -4.53 -3.00 0.97
C ILE A 102 -4.09 -1.84 0.06
N THR A 103 -5.04 -1.17 -0.58
CA THR A 103 -4.75 -0.03 -1.45
C THR A 103 -5.51 1.21 -1.03
N GLY A 104 -4.95 2.40 -1.29
CA GLY A 104 -5.57 3.69 -0.99
C GLY A 104 -5.51 4.65 -2.16
N CYS A 105 -6.50 5.55 -2.29
CA CYS A 105 -6.66 6.38 -3.47
C CYS A 105 -5.77 7.63 -3.51
N GLY A 106 -5.25 8.12 -2.37
CA GLY A 106 -4.50 9.38 -2.35
C GLY A 106 -4.51 10.05 -0.99
N MET A 107 -4.04 11.32 -0.93
CA MET A 107 -3.97 12.06 0.34
C MET A 107 -5.31 12.10 1.09
N GLY A 108 -6.42 12.33 0.37
CA GLY A 108 -7.76 12.36 0.96
C GLY A 108 -8.29 10.98 1.41
N GLY A 109 -7.59 9.90 1.07
CA GLY A 109 -7.87 8.53 1.52
C GLY A 109 -6.87 8.00 2.55
N ALA A 110 -5.89 8.82 2.99
CA ALA A 110 -4.83 8.37 3.88
C ALA A 110 -5.35 7.86 5.23
N ILE A 111 -6.36 8.51 5.82
CA ILE A 111 -6.97 8.05 7.07
C ILE A 111 -7.71 6.72 6.88
N PRO A 112 -8.67 6.57 5.95
CA PRO A 112 -9.29 5.27 5.64
C PRO A 112 -8.28 4.16 5.36
N PHE A 113 -7.20 4.48 4.63
CA PHE A 113 -6.12 3.55 4.33
C PHE A 113 -5.38 3.09 5.58
N GLY A 114 -4.95 4.02 6.43
CA GLY A 114 -4.29 3.72 7.70
C GLY A 114 -5.17 2.89 8.64
N LEU A 115 -6.48 3.19 8.69
CA LEU A 115 -7.42 2.42 9.49
C LEU A 115 -7.59 0.97 8.99
N LYS A 116 -7.62 0.74 7.67
CA LYS A 116 -7.63 -0.63 7.11
C LYS A 116 -6.34 -1.40 7.41
N ILE A 117 -5.19 -0.73 7.39
CA ILE A 117 -3.90 -1.32 7.80
C ILE A 117 -3.97 -1.72 9.27
N LEU A 118 -4.42 -0.81 10.13
CA LEU A 118 -4.51 -1.05 11.56
C LEU A 118 -5.48 -2.19 11.89
N GLU A 119 -6.64 -2.23 11.23
CA GLU A 119 -7.61 -3.32 11.35
C GLU A 119 -6.98 -4.66 10.94
N ALA A 120 -6.19 -4.68 9.85
CA ALA A 120 -5.54 -5.91 9.40
C ALA A 120 -4.45 -6.42 10.35
N LEU A 121 -3.74 -5.53 11.05
CA LEU A 121 -2.63 -5.89 11.95
C LEU A 121 -3.07 -6.13 13.40
N LYS A 122 -4.00 -5.32 13.91
CA LYS A 122 -4.38 -5.29 15.34
C LYS A 122 -5.87 -5.53 15.58
N GLY A 123 -6.65 -5.73 14.53
CA GLY A 123 -8.07 -6.01 14.61
C GLY A 123 -8.94 -4.75 14.68
N LYS A 124 -10.24 -4.97 14.49
CA LYS A 124 -11.24 -3.90 14.34
C LYS A 124 -11.37 -3.03 15.58
N GLU A 125 -11.31 -3.61 16.78
CA GLU A 125 -11.45 -2.86 18.03
C GLU A 125 -10.37 -1.78 18.17
N THR A 126 -9.11 -2.12 17.89
CA THR A 126 -8.00 -1.16 17.92
C THR A 126 -8.16 -0.09 16.85
N ALA A 127 -8.60 -0.47 15.65
CA ALA A 127 -8.83 0.49 14.57
C ALA A 127 -9.91 1.52 14.92
N GLU A 128 -11.04 1.10 15.51
CA GLU A 128 -12.10 2.01 15.94
C GLU A 128 -11.64 2.93 17.09
N LYS A 129 -10.90 2.41 18.08
CA LYS A 129 -10.33 3.25 19.15
C LYS A 129 -9.41 4.34 18.61
N VAL A 130 -8.54 4.01 17.65
CA VAL A 130 -7.64 4.99 17.04
C VAL A 130 -8.44 5.99 16.21
N LYS A 131 -9.41 5.53 15.43
CA LYS A 131 -10.32 6.38 14.65
C LYS A 131 -11.01 7.43 15.53
N GLU A 132 -11.58 7.02 16.66
CA GLU A 132 -12.18 7.93 17.65
C GLU A 132 -11.16 8.93 18.21
N SER A 133 -9.94 8.47 18.53
CA SER A 133 -8.88 9.31 19.11
C SER A 133 -8.38 10.42 18.17
N ILE A 134 -8.46 10.21 16.85
CA ILE A 134 -8.10 11.20 15.83
C ILE A 134 -9.31 12.03 15.36
N VAL A 135 -10.48 11.83 15.98
CA VAL A 135 -11.73 12.55 15.68
C VAL A 135 -12.16 12.37 14.22
N TYR A 136 -12.08 11.13 13.72
CA TYR A 136 -12.47 10.74 12.35
C TYR A 136 -13.78 9.94 12.29
#